data_AF-A0A938AW27-F1
#
_entry.id   AF-A0A938AW27-F1
#
_cell.length_a   1.000
_cell.length_b   1.000
_cell.length_c   1.000
_cell.angle_alpha   90.00
_cell.angle_beta   90.00
_cell.angle_gamma   90.00
#
_symmetry.space_group_name_H-M   'P 1'
#
loop_
_entity.id
_entity.type
_entity.pdbx_description
1 polymer ?
#
loop_
_entity_poly.entity_id
_entity_poly.type
_entity_poly.pdbx_seq_one_letter_code
_entity_poly.pdbx_strand_id
1 'polypeptide(L)'
;MKDLEEYAKIRELEDNPDYYLSDLGRPAREAVESKIPGFKQVKEKVLVSRLETCYLGEGEVLFLDPSITVNLDVKTAREGLDRIADAALRRLHPHHPHFKGEVDQRSLRRLLLEFLVPASQPGATVKRSVDLDDLLERLGEPLELASKGATAWALAKTSKYLRKLEELTPGRQVKADDVREGLERAFGLNRDLCDLFILYLVSGLGYRVLRNGKSVDPAQVDFGKLAGVTLERGQIMQLPEWTQAKQMAHTWGVQAPVADLSVGAQDQLWALLSEQARAAAQLLLDIEKRLQALLNKVGAKTEDSHRWRVLQAAKALNNLAAQKDLDSYDGLKSVLAWTPDEGIQAKEVTESITDRDVIRQNLQELPDETVGLVADMAGGEDGDAGEMRDRLRDLLYAPEREQNLSTGTIAWRRDASELIRLRALGLRKEEVEEEEAEHEDRTRERPRHYQVESVALEVRGQPLDVDASGVAEALLQALQKVKFKLDDVIEVLVRLQVKRR
;
A
#
# COMPACT_ATOMS: atom_id res chain seq x y z
N MET A 1 -4.27 -51.08 -40.52
CA MET A 1 -5.11 -51.97 -39.70
C MET A 1 -4.28 -52.80 -38.72
N LYS A 2 -3.38 -53.68 -39.16
CA LYS A 2 -2.56 -54.53 -38.25
C LYS A 2 -1.82 -53.77 -37.14
N ASP A 3 -1.12 -52.67 -37.44
CA ASP A 3 -0.41 -51.90 -36.40
C ASP A 3 -1.34 -51.13 -35.45
N LEU A 4 -2.56 -50.77 -35.88
CA LEU A 4 -3.56 -50.15 -35.02
C LEU A 4 -4.16 -51.18 -34.05
N GLU A 5 -4.42 -52.39 -34.53
CA GLU A 5 -4.87 -53.51 -33.70
C GLU A 5 -3.80 -53.90 -32.67
N GLU A 6 -2.53 -53.92 -33.07
CA GLU A 6 -1.40 -54.18 -32.16
C GLU A 6 -1.23 -53.05 -31.13
N TYR A 7 -1.38 -51.78 -31.51
CA TYR A 7 -1.34 -50.65 -30.59
C TYR A 7 -2.54 -50.64 -29.61
N ALA A 8 -3.74 -50.95 -30.10
CA ALA A 8 -4.94 -51.07 -29.28
C ALA A 8 -4.81 -52.19 -28.24
N LYS A 9 -4.26 -53.36 -28.62
CA LYS A 9 -3.96 -54.46 -27.70
C LYS A 9 -2.93 -54.08 -26.64
N ILE A 10 -1.91 -53.30 -27.01
CA ILE A 10 -0.91 -52.79 -26.06
C ILE A 10 -1.58 -51.86 -25.03
N ARG A 11 -2.50 -51.00 -25.47
CA ARG A 11 -3.25 -50.08 -24.59
C ARG A 11 -4.22 -50.83 -23.68
N GLU A 12 -4.93 -51.81 -24.21
CA GLU A 12 -5.84 -52.68 -23.44
C GLU A 12 -5.10 -53.49 -22.36
N LEU A 13 -3.87 -53.93 -22.67
CA LEU A 13 -2.95 -54.60 -21.76
C LEU A 13 -2.40 -53.66 -20.67
N GLU A 14 -2.13 -52.38 -20.99
CA GLU A 14 -1.76 -51.35 -19.98
C GLU A 14 -2.90 -51.03 -19.03
N ASP A 15 -4.13 -50.93 -19.56
CA ASP A 15 -5.31 -50.55 -18.79
C ASP A 15 -5.83 -51.73 -17.92
N ASN A 16 -5.54 -52.97 -18.31
CA ASN A 16 -6.02 -54.18 -17.61
C ASN A 16 -4.93 -55.26 -17.44
N PRO A 17 -3.79 -54.97 -16.81
CA PRO A 17 -2.65 -55.90 -16.75
C PRO A 17 -2.99 -57.20 -16.02
N ASP A 18 -3.85 -57.15 -15.00
CA ASP A 18 -4.26 -58.33 -14.23
C ASP A 18 -5.11 -59.30 -15.05
N TYR A 19 -5.85 -58.84 -16.06
CA TYR A 19 -6.69 -59.70 -16.91
C TYR A 19 -5.86 -60.50 -17.91
N TYR A 20 -4.76 -59.92 -18.44
CA TYR A 20 -3.94 -60.55 -19.48
C TYR A 20 -2.68 -61.25 -18.95
N LEU A 21 -2.22 -60.88 -17.75
CA LEU A 21 -0.95 -61.35 -17.18
C LEU A 21 -1.16 -62.19 -15.91
N SER A 22 -2.41 -62.54 -15.54
CA SER A 22 -2.75 -63.32 -14.34
C SER A 22 -2.02 -64.66 -14.26
N ASP A 23 -1.80 -65.29 -15.41
CA ASP A 23 -1.26 -66.64 -15.53
C ASP A 23 0.28 -66.64 -15.53
N LEU A 24 0.91 -65.47 -15.52
CA LEU A 24 2.35 -65.31 -15.50
C LEU A 24 2.88 -65.22 -14.05
N GLY A 25 3.97 -65.94 -13.78
CA GLY A 25 4.70 -65.75 -12.52
C GLY A 25 5.25 -64.32 -12.40
N ARG A 26 5.32 -63.82 -11.16
CA ARG A 26 5.78 -62.46 -10.82
C ARG A 26 7.00 -61.93 -11.60
N PRO A 27 8.11 -62.67 -11.75
CA PRO A 27 9.27 -62.18 -12.52
C PRO A 27 9.01 -62.06 -14.04
N ALA A 28 8.12 -62.89 -14.60
CA ALA A 28 7.74 -62.81 -16.01
C ALA A 28 6.78 -61.63 -16.27
N ARG A 29 5.90 -61.35 -15.32
CA ARG A 29 4.99 -60.19 -15.36
C ARG A 29 5.76 -58.87 -15.35
N GLU A 30 6.69 -58.69 -14.42
CA GLU A 30 7.54 -57.48 -14.33
C GLU A 30 8.39 -57.28 -15.61
N ALA A 31 8.86 -58.37 -16.23
CA ALA A 31 9.60 -58.33 -17.49
C ALA A 31 8.77 -57.93 -18.71
N VAL A 32 7.46 -58.22 -18.71
CA VAL A 32 6.52 -57.78 -19.75
C VAL A 32 6.14 -56.32 -19.50
N GLU A 33 5.74 -55.97 -18.27
CA GLU A 33 5.33 -54.61 -17.89
C GLU A 33 6.42 -53.57 -18.17
N SER A 34 7.69 -53.89 -17.91
CA SER A 34 8.83 -53.02 -18.21
C SER A 34 9.09 -52.79 -19.70
N LYS A 35 8.62 -53.67 -20.58
CA LYS A 35 8.80 -53.56 -22.04
C LYS A 35 7.65 -52.87 -22.76
N ILE A 36 6.46 -52.83 -22.14
CA ILE A 36 5.25 -52.23 -22.72
C ILE A 36 5.48 -50.77 -23.17
N PRO A 37 6.07 -49.86 -22.36
CA PRO A 37 6.27 -48.47 -22.79
C PRO A 37 7.15 -48.35 -24.04
N GLY A 38 8.17 -49.21 -24.17
CA GLY A 38 9.05 -49.26 -25.33
C GLY A 38 8.33 -49.74 -26.58
N PHE A 39 7.53 -50.81 -26.48
CA PHE A 39 6.73 -51.30 -27.61
C PHE A 39 5.67 -50.28 -28.04
N LYS A 40 5.02 -49.61 -27.09
CA LYS A 40 4.06 -48.53 -27.35
C LYS A 40 4.68 -47.39 -28.13
N GLN A 41 5.83 -46.87 -27.67
CA GLN A 41 6.53 -45.78 -28.36
C GLN A 41 6.96 -46.16 -29.78
N VAL A 42 7.44 -47.39 -30.00
CA VAL A 42 7.83 -47.86 -31.33
C VAL A 42 6.60 -47.96 -32.24
N LYS A 43 5.49 -48.53 -31.76
CA LYS A 43 4.25 -48.65 -32.54
C LYS A 43 3.59 -47.30 -32.82
N GLU A 44 3.63 -46.38 -31.86
CA GLU A 44 3.16 -45.00 -32.04
C GLU A 44 3.96 -44.31 -33.15
N LYS A 45 5.30 -44.40 -33.13
CA LYS A 45 6.14 -43.84 -34.22
C LYS A 45 5.82 -44.45 -35.58
N VAL A 46 5.62 -45.76 -35.66
CA VAL A 46 5.24 -46.45 -36.92
C VAL A 46 3.87 -45.99 -37.41
N LEU A 47 2.89 -45.84 -36.50
CA LEU A 47 1.56 -45.36 -36.83
C LEU A 47 1.58 -43.90 -37.30
N VAL A 48 2.29 -43.02 -36.59
CA VAL A 48 2.46 -41.60 -36.98
C VAL A 48 3.15 -41.51 -38.34
N SER A 49 4.25 -42.23 -38.56
CA SER A 49 4.95 -42.24 -39.86
C SER A 49 4.08 -42.76 -41.00
N ARG A 50 3.22 -43.75 -40.75
CA ARG A 50 2.25 -44.22 -41.75
C ARG A 50 1.13 -43.23 -41.99
N LEU A 51 0.63 -42.57 -40.96
CA LEU A 51 -0.35 -41.50 -41.10
C LEU A 51 0.25 -40.35 -41.91
N GLU A 52 1.49 -39.94 -41.64
CA GLU A 52 2.21 -38.96 -42.46
C GLU A 52 2.35 -39.43 -43.91
N THR A 53 2.72 -40.68 -44.15
CA THR A 53 2.81 -41.24 -45.52
C THR A 53 1.45 -41.20 -46.23
N CYS A 54 0.38 -41.68 -45.58
CA CYS A 54 -0.95 -41.77 -46.18
C CYS A 54 -1.64 -40.41 -46.34
N TYR A 55 -1.38 -39.44 -45.47
CA TYR A 55 -2.06 -38.14 -45.50
C TYR A 55 -1.23 -37.01 -46.13
N LEU A 56 0.10 -37.13 -46.21
CA LEU A 56 0.97 -36.13 -46.85
C LEU A 56 1.64 -36.64 -48.12
N GLY A 57 2.04 -37.92 -48.16
CA GLY A 57 2.76 -38.50 -49.29
C GLY A 57 1.86 -39.00 -50.41
N GLU A 58 0.74 -39.63 -50.06
CA GLU A 58 -0.20 -40.26 -51.01
C GLU A 58 -1.63 -39.74 -50.89
N GLY A 59 -1.92 -38.92 -49.88
CA GLY A 59 -3.27 -38.43 -49.59
C GLY A 59 -3.58 -37.13 -50.33
N GLU A 60 -4.81 -36.98 -50.79
CA GLU A 60 -5.35 -35.70 -51.28
C GLU A 60 -6.05 -34.98 -50.12
N VAL A 61 -5.60 -33.75 -49.81
CA VAL A 61 -6.29 -32.87 -48.85
C VAL A 61 -7.27 -31.99 -49.62
N LEU A 62 -8.56 -32.24 -49.41
CA LEU A 62 -9.64 -31.45 -49.99
C LEU A 62 -10.14 -30.43 -48.96
N PHE A 63 -9.98 -29.15 -49.26
CA PHE A 63 -10.58 -28.08 -48.47
C PHE A 63 -12.05 -27.93 -48.84
N LEU A 64 -12.95 -28.08 -47.87
CA LEU A 64 -14.38 -27.87 -48.06
C LEU A 64 -14.72 -26.41 -48.39
N ASP A 65 -13.89 -25.47 -47.92
CA ASP A 65 -13.93 -24.07 -48.33
C ASP A 65 -12.90 -23.85 -49.46
N PRO A 66 -13.34 -23.62 -50.71
CA PRO A 66 -12.44 -23.50 -51.87
C PRO A 66 -11.58 -22.23 -51.84
N SER A 67 -11.84 -21.30 -50.91
CA SER A 67 -11.03 -20.10 -50.74
C SER A 67 -9.79 -20.31 -49.86
N ILE A 68 -9.68 -21.45 -49.18
CA ILE A 68 -8.48 -21.83 -48.42
C ILE A 68 -7.56 -22.60 -49.37
N THR A 69 -6.62 -21.89 -49.98
CA THR A 69 -5.63 -22.47 -50.90
C THR A 69 -4.26 -22.50 -50.21
N VAL A 70 -3.91 -23.63 -49.61
CA VAL A 70 -2.65 -23.79 -48.86
C VAL A 70 -1.75 -24.79 -49.57
N ASN A 71 -0.49 -24.40 -49.79
CA ASN A 71 0.52 -25.34 -50.23
C ASN A 71 0.96 -26.22 -49.04
N LEU A 72 0.62 -27.50 -49.11
CA LEU A 72 0.97 -28.52 -48.12
C LEU A 72 2.25 -29.29 -48.46
N ASP A 73 3.13 -28.72 -49.28
CA ASP A 73 4.51 -29.17 -49.40
C ASP A 73 5.27 -28.84 -48.09
N VAL A 74 5.11 -29.73 -47.12
CA VAL A 74 5.66 -29.68 -45.76
C VAL A 74 6.26 -31.02 -45.38
N LYS A 75 7.20 -31.02 -44.42
CA LYS A 75 7.92 -32.24 -44.03
C LYS A 75 7.16 -33.07 -43.00
N THR A 76 6.21 -32.46 -42.28
CA THR A 76 5.47 -33.11 -41.20
C THR A 76 4.00 -32.76 -41.22
N ALA A 77 3.15 -33.63 -40.66
CA ALA A 77 1.70 -33.39 -40.62
C ALA A 77 1.35 -32.17 -39.78
N ARG A 78 2.13 -31.95 -38.71
CA ARG A 78 2.00 -30.78 -37.84
C ARG A 78 2.21 -29.48 -38.59
N GLU A 79 3.29 -29.36 -39.36
CA GLU A 79 3.54 -28.18 -40.20
C GLU A 79 2.40 -27.92 -41.20
N GLY A 80 1.82 -28.99 -41.74
CA GLY A 80 0.68 -28.91 -42.66
C GLY A 80 -0.56 -28.37 -41.96
N LEU A 81 -0.90 -28.91 -40.79
CA LEU A 81 -2.02 -28.44 -39.97
C LEU A 81 -1.83 -26.98 -39.52
N ASP A 82 -0.61 -26.60 -39.14
CA ASP A 82 -0.28 -25.22 -38.75
C ASP A 82 -0.50 -24.26 -39.94
N ARG A 83 -0.06 -24.63 -41.15
CA ARG A 83 -0.32 -23.82 -42.36
C ARG A 83 -1.81 -23.71 -42.69
N ILE A 84 -2.58 -24.78 -42.48
CA ILE A 84 -4.03 -24.79 -42.69
C ILE A 84 -4.72 -23.86 -41.68
N ALA A 85 -4.35 -23.99 -40.40
CA ALA A 85 -4.87 -23.15 -39.34
C ALA A 85 -4.54 -21.67 -39.60
N ASP A 86 -3.30 -21.35 -39.98
CA ASP A 86 -2.87 -20.00 -40.34
C ASP A 86 -3.67 -19.44 -41.52
N ALA A 87 -3.91 -20.24 -42.56
CA ALA A 87 -4.68 -19.79 -43.72
C ALA A 87 -6.16 -19.57 -43.39
N ALA A 88 -6.75 -20.45 -42.58
CA ALA A 88 -8.11 -20.28 -42.08
C ALA A 88 -8.23 -19.02 -41.20
N LEU A 89 -7.26 -18.81 -40.30
CA LEU A 89 -7.19 -17.62 -39.44
C LEU A 89 -6.98 -16.34 -40.25
N ARG A 90 -6.11 -16.32 -41.26
CA ARG A 90 -5.93 -15.15 -42.15
C ARG A 90 -7.19 -14.81 -42.93
N ARG A 91 -7.96 -15.81 -43.34
CA ARG A 91 -9.23 -15.59 -44.02
C ARG A 91 -10.29 -15.02 -43.09
N LEU A 92 -10.44 -15.60 -41.89
CA LEU A 92 -11.43 -15.17 -40.91
C LEU A 92 -11.05 -13.83 -40.25
N HIS A 93 -9.75 -13.64 -39.99
CA HIS A 93 -9.15 -12.50 -39.30
C HIS A 93 -7.85 -12.07 -40.02
N PRO A 94 -7.93 -11.23 -41.06
CA PRO A 94 -6.77 -10.78 -41.84
C PRO A 94 -5.67 -10.08 -41.04
N HIS A 95 -6.01 -9.61 -39.84
CA HIS A 95 -5.13 -8.87 -38.96
C HIS A 95 -4.66 -9.69 -37.74
N HIS A 96 -4.89 -11.00 -37.73
CA HIS A 96 -4.42 -11.88 -36.65
C HIS A 96 -2.88 -11.85 -36.51
N PRO A 97 -2.34 -11.72 -35.29
CA PRO A 97 -0.90 -11.75 -35.05
C PRO A 97 -0.31 -13.14 -35.34
N HIS A 98 0.90 -13.19 -35.91
CA HIS A 98 1.60 -14.45 -36.18
C HIS A 98 2.81 -14.58 -35.26
N PHE A 99 2.77 -15.57 -34.37
CA PHE A 99 3.81 -15.78 -33.37
C PHE A 99 4.82 -16.84 -33.83
N LYS A 100 6.10 -16.63 -33.49
CA LYS A 100 7.19 -17.58 -33.78
C LYS A 100 7.28 -18.72 -32.75
N GLY A 101 6.13 -19.17 -32.23
CA GLY A 101 6.06 -20.19 -31.18
C GLY A 101 4.80 -20.06 -30.32
N GLU A 102 4.69 -20.93 -29.32
CA GLU A 102 3.55 -20.97 -28.42
C GLU A 102 3.50 -19.72 -27.52
N VAL A 103 2.28 -19.20 -27.34
CA VAL A 103 1.99 -18.06 -26.48
C VAL A 103 1.41 -18.59 -25.17
N ASP A 104 2.21 -18.51 -24.10
CA ASP A 104 1.78 -18.90 -22.76
C ASP A 104 1.53 -17.68 -21.85
N GLN A 105 0.72 -17.87 -20.81
CA GLN A 105 0.41 -16.81 -19.84
C GLN A 105 1.66 -16.28 -19.11
N ARG A 106 2.68 -17.11 -18.93
CA ARG A 106 3.94 -16.69 -18.29
C ARG A 106 4.64 -15.63 -19.12
N SER A 107 4.77 -15.85 -20.43
CA SER A 107 5.40 -14.92 -21.35
C SER A 107 4.57 -13.66 -21.54
N LEU A 108 3.23 -13.78 -21.59
CA LEU A 108 2.33 -12.62 -21.62
C LEU A 108 2.43 -11.77 -20.36
N ARG A 109 2.52 -12.39 -19.17
CA ARG A 109 2.74 -11.66 -17.92
C ARG A 109 4.08 -10.94 -17.89
N ARG A 110 5.14 -11.59 -18.39
CA ARG A 110 6.45 -10.94 -18.57
C ARG A 110 6.34 -9.75 -19.52
N LEU A 111 5.66 -9.90 -20.66
CA LEU A 111 5.46 -8.80 -21.61
C LEU A 111 4.71 -7.62 -20.97
N LEU A 112 3.68 -7.90 -20.16
CA LEU A 112 2.94 -6.89 -19.42
C LEU A 112 3.84 -6.12 -18.44
N LEU A 113 4.56 -6.84 -17.57
CA LEU A 113 5.31 -6.26 -16.45
C LEU A 113 6.66 -5.67 -16.86
N GLU A 114 7.40 -6.34 -17.75
CA GLU A 114 8.75 -5.94 -18.16
C GLU A 114 8.72 -4.88 -19.27
N PHE A 115 7.61 -4.75 -20.02
CA PHE A 115 7.51 -3.79 -21.13
C PHE A 115 6.28 -2.90 -21.09
N LEU A 116 5.06 -3.45 -21.15
CA LEU A 116 3.87 -2.62 -21.39
C LEU A 116 3.59 -1.62 -20.27
N VAL A 117 3.71 -2.03 -19.01
CA VAL A 117 3.52 -1.15 -17.84
C VAL A 117 4.62 -0.09 -17.74
N PRO A 118 5.92 -0.42 -17.84
CA PRO A 118 6.97 0.61 -17.87
C PRO A 118 6.85 1.56 -19.07
N ALA A 119 6.49 1.06 -20.25
CA ALA A 119 6.43 1.84 -21.48
C ALA A 119 5.13 2.65 -21.65
N SER A 120 4.12 2.45 -20.80
CA SER A 120 2.89 3.26 -20.82
C SER A 120 3.08 4.65 -20.20
N GLN A 121 4.14 4.82 -19.40
CA GLN A 121 4.44 6.09 -18.75
C GLN A 121 4.74 7.19 -19.78
N PRO A 122 4.28 8.44 -19.58
CA PRO A 122 4.48 9.52 -20.54
C PRO A 122 5.96 9.76 -20.86
N GLY A 123 6.35 9.58 -22.13
CA GLY A 123 7.73 9.78 -22.59
C GLY A 123 8.72 8.68 -22.19
N ALA A 124 8.25 7.59 -21.56
CA ALA A 124 9.12 6.51 -21.12
C ALA A 124 9.58 5.61 -22.27
N THR A 125 10.81 5.13 -22.15
CA THR A 125 11.43 4.11 -23.01
C THR A 125 12.07 3.04 -22.14
N VAL A 126 11.98 1.78 -22.55
CA VAL A 126 12.51 0.64 -21.78
C VAL A 126 13.88 0.26 -22.34
N LYS A 127 14.90 0.22 -21.48
CA LYS A 127 16.26 -0.15 -21.89
C LYS A 127 16.29 -1.56 -22.46
N ARG A 128 17.09 -1.78 -23.49
CA ARG A 128 17.26 -3.10 -24.12
C ARG A 128 18.02 -4.06 -23.21
N SER A 129 17.64 -5.32 -23.27
CA SER A 129 18.36 -6.47 -22.73
C SER A 129 18.12 -7.66 -23.67
N VAL A 130 19.00 -8.67 -23.63
CA VAL A 130 18.85 -9.87 -24.49
C VAL A 130 17.52 -10.55 -24.22
N ASP A 131 17.15 -10.74 -22.95
CA ASP A 131 15.89 -11.40 -22.57
C ASP A 131 14.64 -10.61 -23.01
N LEU A 132 14.72 -9.27 -22.99
CA LEU A 132 13.61 -8.41 -23.42
C LEU A 132 13.52 -8.35 -24.95
N ASP A 133 14.65 -8.28 -25.64
CA ASP A 133 14.71 -8.31 -27.10
C ASP A 133 14.06 -9.61 -27.63
N ASP A 134 14.44 -10.76 -27.08
CA ASP A 134 13.84 -12.06 -27.45
C ASP A 134 12.33 -12.12 -27.17
N LEU A 135 11.89 -11.56 -26.03
CA LEU A 135 10.47 -11.50 -25.67
C LEU A 135 9.67 -10.61 -26.63
N LEU A 136 10.21 -9.44 -26.99
CA LEU A 136 9.56 -8.48 -27.86
C LEU A 136 9.58 -8.94 -29.33
N GLU A 137 10.64 -9.58 -29.80
CA GLU A 137 10.68 -10.15 -31.15
C GLU A 137 9.71 -11.34 -31.29
N ARG A 138 9.46 -12.09 -30.21
CA ARG A 138 8.50 -13.20 -30.21
C ARG A 138 7.04 -12.76 -30.05
N LEU A 139 6.75 -11.75 -29.22
CA LEU A 139 5.38 -11.37 -28.85
C LEU A 139 5.05 -9.89 -29.14
N GLY A 140 5.97 -8.98 -28.86
CA GLY A 140 5.76 -7.53 -29.01
C GLY A 140 5.64 -7.07 -30.47
N GLU A 141 6.50 -7.57 -31.36
CA GLU A 141 6.48 -7.25 -32.79
C GLU A 141 5.24 -7.83 -33.50
N PRO A 142 4.84 -9.10 -33.32
CA PRO A 142 3.60 -9.62 -33.89
C PRO A 142 2.34 -8.86 -33.46
N LEU A 143 2.32 -8.36 -32.23
CA LEU A 143 1.25 -7.53 -31.69
C LEU A 143 1.43 -6.03 -32.03
N GLU A 144 2.44 -5.66 -32.81
CA GLU A 144 2.74 -4.27 -33.18
C GLU A 144 2.86 -3.35 -31.95
N LEU A 145 3.25 -3.88 -30.77
CA LEU A 145 3.26 -3.14 -29.50
C LEU A 145 4.58 -2.42 -29.26
N ALA A 146 5.66 -2.85 -29.92
CA ALA A 146 7.00 -2.38 -29.64
C ALA A 146 7.66 -1.78 -30.89
N SER A 147 8.26 -0.61 -30.73
CA SER A 147 9.12 0.03 -31.74
C SER A 147 10.58 -0.06 -31.29
N LYS A 148 11.43 -0.66 -32.12
CA LYS A 148 12.85 -0.89 -31.84
C LYS A 148 13.66 0.39 -32.05
N GLY A 149 14.24 0.91 -30.98
CA GLY A 149 15.24 1.98 -31.03
C GLY A 149 16.67 1.44 -30.94
N ALA A 150 17.66 2.31 -31.10
CA ALA A 150 19.08 1.93 -31.02
C ALA A 150 19.43 1.34 -29.64
N THR A 151 19.00 2.00 -28.56
CA THR A 151 19.36 1.67 -27.16
C THR A 151 18.18 1.31 -26.27
N ALA A 152 16.95 1.54 -26.73
CA ALA A 152 15.72 1.33 -25.96
C ALA A 152 14.55 0.94 -26.87
N TRP A 153 13.55 0.28 -26.27
CA TRP A 153 12.25 0.03 -26.87
C TRP A 153 11.26 1.12 -26.45
N ALA A 154 10.34 1.45 -27.35
CA ALA A 154 9.21 2.34 -27.07
C ALA A 154 7.89 1.65 -27.38
N LEU A 155 6.83 1.99 -26.64
CA LEU A 155 5.49 1.52 -26.94
C LEU A 155 5.01 2.13 -28.26
N ALA A 156 4.64 1.27 -29.21
CA ALA A 156 4.10 1.68 -30.50
C ALA A 156 2.63 2.06 -30.38
N LYS A 157 2.37 3.31 -29.99
CA LYS A 157 1.00 3.86 -29.82
C LYS A 157 0.14 3.81 -31.09
N THR A 158 0.77 3.64 -32.25
CA THR A 158 0.10 3.49 -33.54
C THR A 158 -0.39 2.06 -33.83
N SER A 159 -0.15 1.11 -32.92
CA SER A 159 -0.61 -0.28 -33.02
C SER A 159 -2.09 -0.35 -33.33
N LYS A 160 -2.48 -1.16 -34.31
CA LYS A 160 -3.89 -1.41 -34.62
C LYS A 160 -4.65 -2.03 -33.44
N TYR A 161 -3.96 -2.82 -32.60
CA TYR A 161 -4.57 -3.45 -31.43
C TYR A 161 -4.83 -2.43 -30.32
N LEU A 162 -3.87 -1.52 -30.05
CA LEU A 162 -4.06 -0.45 -29.07
C LEU A 162 -5.13 0.56 -29.52
N ARG A 163 -5.16 0.93 -30.81
CA ARG A 163 -6.24 1.77 -31.36
C ARG A 163 -7.60 1.12 -31.18
N LYS A 164 -7.70 -0.19 -31.46
CA LYS A 164 -8.96 -0.92 -31.24
C LYS A 164 -9.34 -0.97 -29.77
N LEU A 165 -8.36 -1.15 -28.88
CA LEU A 165 -8.58 -1.10 -27.43
C LEU A 165 -9.14 0.25 -27.01
N GLU A 166 -8.57 1.36 -27.51
CA GLU A 166 -9.07 2.73 -27.26
C GLU A 166 -10.50 2.92 -27.77
N GLU A 167 -10.82 2.42 -28.97
CA GLU A 167 -12.19 2.43 -29.54
C GLU A 167 -13.19 1.65 -28.66
N LEU A 168 -12.75 0.54 -28.07
CA LEU A 168 -13.57 -0.31 -27.19
C LEU A 168 -13.68 0.27 -25.77
N THR A 169 -12.87 1.27 -25.43
CA THR A 169 -12.90 1.96 -24.13
C THR A 169 -13.20 3.47 -24.23
N PRO A 170 -14.32 3.90 -24.84
CA PRO A 170 -14.61 5.31 -25.06
C PRO A 170 -15.17 6.04 -23.81
N GLY A 171 -15.54 5.31 -22.75
CA GLY A 171 -16.25 5.82 -21.58
C GLY A 171 -15.48 5.72 -20.25
N ARG A 172 -16.10 6.23 -19.17
CA ARG A 172 -15.58 6.11 -17.80
C ARG A 172 -15.60 4.66 -17.31
N GLN A 173 -16.61 3.89 -17.70
CA GLN A 173 -16.75 2.48 -17.34
C GLN A 173 -16.96 1.62 -18.58
N VAL A 174 -16.35 0.44 -18.59
CA VAL A 174 -16.39 -0.51 -19.70
C VAL A 174 -16.40 -1.93 -19.14
N LYS A 175 -17.21 -2.83 -19.68
CA LYS A 175 -17.18 -4.24 -19.25
C LYS A 175 -16.00 -4.96 -19.89
N ALA A 176 -15.24 -5.72 -19.10
CA ALA A 176 -14.10 -6.50 -19.62
C ALA A 176 -14.54 -7.54 -20.66
N ASP A 177 -15.74 -8.10 -20.51
CA ASP A 177 -16.30 -9.08 -21.45
C ASP A 177 -16.60 -8.44 -22.83
N ASP A 178 -17.10 -7.20 -22.86
CA ASP A 178 -17.36 -6.46 -24.12
C ASP A 178 -16.04 -6.14 -24.85
N VAL A 179 -14.99 -5.77 -24.10
CA VAL A 179 -13.64 -5.57 -24.67
C VAL A 179 -13.09 -6.87 -25.25
N ARG A 180 -13.25 -7.98 -24.52
CA ARG A 180 -12.80 -9.31 -24.97
C ARG A 180 -13.50 -9.72 -26.27
N GLU A 181 -14.82 -9.61 -26.32
CA GLU A 181 -15.61 -9.92 -27.52
C GLU A 181 -15.23 -9.01 -28.70
N GLY A 182 -15.00 -7.73 -28.44
CA GLY A 182 -14.58 -6.76 -29.47
C GLY A 182 -13.22 -7.10 -30.08
N LEU A 183 -12.24 -7.51 -29.26
CA LEU A 183 -10.91 -7.90 -29.72
C LEU A 183 -10.90 -9.25 -30.44
N GLU A 184 -11.67 -10.23 -29.92
CA GLU A 184 -11.87 -11.53 -30.57
C GLU A 184 -12.52 -11.36 -31.94
N ARG A 185 -13.59 -10.58 -32.04
CA ARG A 185 -14.28 -10.32 -33.32
C ARG A 185 -13.37 -9.60 -34.33
N ALA A 186 -12.57 -8.63 -33.88
CA ALA A 186 -11.73 -7.84 -34.78
C ALA A 186 -10.49 -8.58 -35.28
N PHE A 187 -9.85 -9.39 -34.43
CA PHE A 187 -8.53 -9.95 -34.70
C PHE A 187 -8.41 -11.45 -34.45
N GLY A 188 -9.46 -12.12 -33.96
CA GLY A 188 -9.41 -13.54 -33.60
C GLY A 188 -8.50 -13.83 -32.41
N LEU A 189 -8.33 -12.88 -31.50
CA LEU A 189 -7.47 -13.08 -30.33
C LEU A 189 -8.09 -14.12 -29.40
N ASN A 190 -7.23 -15.01 -28.86
CA ASN A 190 -7.66 -15.92 -27.81
C ASN A 190 -7.87 -15.17 -26.48
N ARG A 191 -8.45 -15.85 -25.50
CA ARG A 191 -8.77 -15.28 -24.19
C ARG A 191 -7.56 -14.67 -23.49
N ASP A 192 -6.41 -15.33 -23.52
CA ASP A 192 -5.21 -14.87 -22.83
C ASP A 192 -4.63 -13.59 -23.46
N LEU A 193 -4.66 -13.49 -24.79
CA LEU A 193 -4.27 -12.27 -25.51
C LEU A 193 -5.24 -11.12 -25.22
N CYS A 194 -6.54 -11.38 -25.18
CA CYS A 194 -7.52 -10.37 -24.77
C CYS A 194 -7.30 -9.92 -23.31
N ASP A 195 -7.06 -10.87 -22.41
CA ASP A 195 -6.79 -10.58 -21.00
C ASP A 195 -5.48 -9.76 -20.85
N LEU A 196 -4.45 -9.96 -21.68
CA LEU A 196 -3.25 -9.10 -21.72
C LEU A 196 -3.63 -7.63 -21.93
N PHE A 197 -4.48 -7.33 -22.93
CA PHE A 197 -4.89 -5.96 -23.23
C PHE A 197 -5.76 -5.36 -22.13
N ILE A 198 -6.62 -6.16 -21.50
CA ILE A 198 -7.42 -5.72 -20.36
C ILE A 198 -6.51 -5.44 -19.14
N LEU A 199 -5.55 -6.31 -18.85
CA LEU A 199 -4.58 -6.09 -17.79
C LEU A 199 -3.66 -4.89 -18.09
N TYR A 200 -3.41 -4.60 -19.36
CA TYR A 200 -2.74 -3.37 -19.76
C TYR A 200 -3.57 -2.12 -19.45
N LEU A 201 -4.90 -2.15 -19.65
CA LEU A 201 -5.79 -1.06 -19.18
C LEU A 201 -5.65 -0.88 -17.66
N VAL A 202 -5.70 -1.97 -16.90
CA VAL A 202 -5.63 -1.92 -15.44
C VAL A 202 -4.27 -1.40 -14.96
N SER A 203 -3.19 -2.11 -15.29
CA SER A 203 -1.86 -1.87 -14.74
C SER A 203 -1.09 -0.77 -15.46
N GLY A 204 -1.32 -0.61 -16.77
CA GLY A 204 -0.60 0.35 -17.61
C GLY A 204 -1.32 1.69 -17.75
N LEU A 205 -2.66 1.70 -17.78
CA LEU A 205 -3.48 2.90 -17.99
C LEU A 205 -4.33 3.31 -16.78
N GLY A 206 -4.22 2.59 -15.65
CA GLY A 206 -4.83 2.97 -14.38
C GLY A 206 -6.33 2.70 -14.29
N TYR A 207 -6.85 1.72 -15.01
CA TYR A 207 -8.24 1.30 -14.81
C TYR A 207 -8.39 0.51 -13.49
N ARG A 208 -9.43 0.82 -12.72
CA ARG A 208 -9.86 0.04 -11.56
C ARG A 208 -10.74 -1.10 -12.00
N VAL A 209 -10.64 -2.23 -11.31
CA VAL A 209 -11.49 -3.40 -11.55
C VAL A 209 -12.62 -3.42 -10.53
N LEU A 210 -13.85 -3.39 -11.02
CA LEU A 210 -15.07 -3.46 -10.23
C LEU A 210 -15.76 -4.80 -10.46
N ARG A 211 -16.20 -5.45 -9.38
CA ARG A 211 -17.08 -6.62 -9.43
C ARG A 211 -18.32 -6.30 -8.61
N ASN A 212 -19.49 -6.37 -9.24
CA ASN A 212 -20.77 -5.96 -8.64
C ASN A 212 -20.72 -4.54 -8.05
N GLY A 213 -20.07 -3.61 -8.77
CA GLY A 213 -19.93 -2.20 -8.37
C GLY A 213 -18.91 -1.93 -7.25
N LYS A 214 -18.18 -2.94 -6.76
CA LYS A 214 -17.16 -2.78 -5.72
C LYS A 214 -15.76 -3.00 -6.26
N SER A 215 -14.80 -2.21 -5.80
CA SER A 215 -13.38 -2.37 -6.14
C SER A 215 -12.87 -3.75 -5.71
N VAL A 216 -12.13 -4.40 -6.60
CA VAL A 216 -11.52 -5.71 -6.39
C VAL A 216 -10.06 -5.53 -5.95
N ASP A 217 -9.62 -6.37 -5.02
CA ASP A 217 -8.22 -6.43 -4.60
C ASP A 217 -7.31 -6.71 -5.83
N PRO A 218 -6.27 -5.88 -6.08
CA PRO A 218 -5.30 -6.10 -7.16
C PRO A 218 -4.71 -7.51 -7.21
N ALA A 219 -4.55 -8.20 -6.07
CA ALA A 219 -4.03 -9.57 -6.03
C ALA A 219 -4.97 -10.61 -6.68
N GLN A 220 -6.25 -10.27 -6.82
CA GLN A 220 -7.27 -11.11 -7.46
C GLN A 220 -7.45 -10.82 -8.95
N VAL A 221 -6.79 -9.78 -9.46
CA VAL A 221 -6.84 -9.35 -10.86
C VAL A 221 -5.70 -10.00 -11.63
N ASP A 222 -6.03 -10.99 -12.46
CA ASP A 222 -5.03 -11.76 -13.21
C ASP A 222 -5.64 -12.43 -14.46
N PHE A 223 -4.82 -13.02 -15.31
CA PHE A 223 -5.24 -13.83 -16.46
C PHE A 223 -6.29 -14.87 -16.04
N GLY A 224 -7.37 -14.98 -16.82
CA GLY A 224 -8.48 -15.89 -16.53
C GLY A 224 -9.45 -15.42 -15.44
N LYS A 225 -9.12 -14.39 -14.64
CA LYS A 225 -9.95 -13.90 -13.52
C LYS A 225 -10.78 -12.65 -13.83
N LEU A 226 -10.83 -12.25 -15.10
CA LEU A 226 -11.47 -11.02 -15.58
C LEU A 226 -12.90 -11.22 -16.12
N ALA A 227 -13.55 -12.34 -15.81
CA ALA A 227 -14.93 -12.58 -16.23
C ALA A 227 -15.91 -11.76 -15.36
N GLY A 228 -16.89 -11.11 -15.99
CA GLY A 228 -17.95 -10.37 -15.29
C GLY A 228 -17.47 -9.13 -14.53
N VAL A 229 -16.27 -8.62 -14.81
CA VAL A 229 -15.75 -7.40 -14.19
C VAL A 229 -15.99 -6.18 -15.06
N THR A 230 -16.18 -5.03 -14.42
CA THR A 230 -16.27 -3.72 -15.06
C THR A 230 -14.98 -2.95 -14.77
N LEU A 231 -14.38 -2.39 -15.81
CA LEU A 231 -13.22 -1.53 -15.71
C LEU A 231 -13.69 -0.08 -15.60
N GLU A 232 -13.21 0.64 -14.60
CA GLU A 232 -13.47 2.06 -14.44
C GLU A 232 -12.17 2.84 -14.59
N ARG A 233 -12.14 3.85 -15.46
CA ARG A 233 -10.97 4.71 -15.63
C ARG A 233 -10.77 5.55 -14.38
N GLY A 234 -9.72 5.25 -13.60
CA GLY A 234 -9.36 6.04 -12.44
C GLY A 234 -8.89 7.44 -12.85
N GLN A 235 -9.40 8.48 -12.19
CA GLN A 235 -8.85 9.82 -12.35
C GLN A 235 -7.52 9.90 -11.60
N ILE A 236 -6.50 10.43 -12.25
CA ILE A 236 -5.16 10.61 -11.66
C ILE A 236 -5.01 12.07 -11.24
N MET A 237 -4.53 12.29 -10.03
CA MET A 237 -4.20 13.63 -9.54
C MET A 237 -3.05 14.23 -10.35
N GLN A 238 -2.98 15.55 -10.43
CA GLN A 238 -1.80 16.19 -11.03
C GLN A 238 -0.57 16.00 -10.11
N LEU A 239 0.64 16.00 -10.67
CA LEU A 239 1.88 15.81 -9.90
C LEU A 239 2.03 16.76 -8.68
N PRO A 240 1.65 18.05 -8.76
CA PRO A 240 1.66 18.95 -7.61
C PRO A 240 0.65 18.52 -6.53
N GLU A 241 -0.58 18.19 -6.94
CA GLU A 241 -1.64 17.72 -6.04
C GLU A 241 -1.22 16.40 -5.36
N TRP A 242 -0.59 15.49 -6.10
CA TRP A 242 -0.05 14.25 -5.55
C TRP A 242 1.03 14.49 -4.50
N THR A 243 1.93 15.45 -4.74
CA THR A 243 2.99 15.80 -3.80
C THR A 243 2.39 16.37 -2.50
N GLN A 244 1.38 17.23 -2.62
CA GLN A 244 0.63 17.76 -1.48
C GLN A 244 -0.13 16.66 -0.74
N ALA A 245 -0.77 15.73 -1.46
CA ALA A 245 -1.48 14.60 -0.85
C ALA A 245 -0.54 13.71 -0.01
N LYS A 246 0.67 13.44 -0.51
CA LYS A 246 1.69 12.69 0.24
C LYS A 246 2.13 13.43 1.50
N GLN A 247 2.32 14.75 1.42
CA GLN A 247 2.68 15.57 2.58
C GLN A 247 1.54 15.60 3.61
N MET A 248 0.31 15.76 3.15
CA MET A 248 -0.89 15.78 4.00
C MET A 248 -1.11 14.43 4.69
N ALA A 249 -0.77 13.30 4.05
CA ALA A 249 -0.90 11.97 4.64
C ALA A 249 -0.04 11.80 5.93
N HIS A 250 1.05 12.55 6.07
CA HIS A 250 1.87 12.54 7.28
C HIS A 250 1.13 13.04 8.53
N THR A 251 0.07 13.84 8.36
CA THR A 251 -0.81 14.27 9.45
C THR A 251 -1.43 13.08 10.21
N TRP A 252 -1.66 11.95 9.52
CA TRP A 252 -2.16 10.71 10.13
C TRP A 252 -1.05 9.69 10.43
N GLY A 253 0.22 10.07 10.30
CA GLY A 253 1.35 9.15 10.45
C GLY A 253 1.53 8.16 9.30
N VAL A 254 0.89 8.40 8.15
CA VAL A 254 1.01 7.53 6.98
C VAL A 254 2.31 7.85 6.25
N GLN A 255 3.12 6.81 6.01
CA GLN A 255 4.24 6.88 5.09
C GLN A 255 3.73 6.61 3.66
N ALA A 256 3.76 7.64 2.82
CA ALA A 256 3.34 7.51 1.44
C ALA A 256 4.23 6.50 0.68
N PRO A 257 3.66 5.69 -0.24
CA PRO A 257 4.45 4.79 -1.05
C PRO A 257 5.50 5.55 -1.88
N VAL A 258 6.69 4.96 -2.02
CA VAL A 258 7.81 5.50 -2.81
C VAL A 258 7.50 5.48 -4.32
N ALA A 259 6.49 4.69 -4.73
CA ALA A 259 6.09 4.52 -6.12
C ALA A 259 5.69 5.85 -6.80
N ASP A 260 6.01 5.93 -8.10
CA ASP A 260 5.57 7.04 -8.95
C ASP A 260 4.04 7.13 -9.02
N LEU A 261 3.54 8.32 -9.31
CA LEU A 261 2.11 8.63 -9.41
C LEU A 261 1.40 7.66 -10.37
N SER A 262 0.50 6.86 -9.80
CA SER A 262 -0.36 5.92 -10.52
C SER A 262 -1.67 5.76 -9.75
N VAL A 263 -2.73 5.27 -10.41
CA VAL A 263 -4.01 5.00 -9.75
C VAL A 263 -3.84 4.00 -8.60
N GLY A 264 -3.02 2.96 -8.79
CA GLY A 264 -2.70 2.01 -7.72
C GLY A 264 -2.01 2.66 -6.52
N ALA A 265 -1.05 3.56 -6.75
CA ALA A 265 -0.39 4.31 -5.68
C ALA A 265 -1.36 5.25 -4.95
N GLN A 266 -2.29 5.89 -5.67
CA GLN A 266 -3.33 6.73 -5.07
C GLN A 266 -4.32 5.90 -4.23
N ASP A 267 -4.77 4.77 -4.76
CA ASP A 267 -5.68 3.85 -4.05
C ASP A 267 -5.02 3.30 -2.78
N GLN A 268 -3.73 2.94 -2.85
CA GLN A 268 -2.96 2.50 -1.69
C GLN A 268 -2.82 3.62 -0.64
N LEU A 269 -2.46 4.84 -1.06
CA LEU A 269 -2.34 5.97 -0.14
C LEU A 269 -3.67 6.27 0.55
N TRP A 270 -4.77 6.29 -0.21
CA TRP A 270 -6.11 6.54 0.33
C TRP A 270 -6.58 5.45 1.28
N ALA A 271 -6.31 4.18 0.97
CA ALA A 271 -6.62 3.07 1.86
C ALA A 271 -5.91 3.20 3.21
N LEU A 272 -4.60 3.47 3.19
CA LEU A 272 -3.79 3.66 4.42
C LEU A 272 -4.25 4.90 5.20
N LEU A 273 -4.46 6.02 4.52
CA LEU A 273 -4.95 7.26 5.11
C LEU A 273 -6.31 7.08 5.76
N SER A 274 -7.26 6.47 5.06
CA SER A 274 -8.61 6.28 5.57
C SER A 274 -8.68 5.27 6.72
N GLU A 275 -7.79 4.28 6.76
CA GLU A 275 -7.62 3.41 7.92
C GLU A 275 -7.10 4.17 9.14
N GLN A 276 -6.02 4.94 8.99
CA GLN A 276 -5.45 5.72 10.09
C GLN A 276 -6.40 6.83 10.58
N ALA A 277 -7.13 7.49 9.68
CA ALA A 277 -8.14 8.48 10.04
C ALA A 277 -9.29 7.87 10.86
N ARG A 278 -9.72 6.64 10.55
CA ARG A 278 -10.71 5.92 11.36
C ARG A 278 -10.18 5.57 12.74
N ALA A 279 -8.91 5.15 12.84
CA ALA A 279 -8.28 4.92 14.13
C ALA A 279 -8.16 6.22 14.96
N ALA A 280 -7.80 7.33 14.32
CA ALA A 280 -7.69 8.65 14.94
C ALA A 280 -9.04 9.22 15.39
N ALA A 281 -10.15 8.85 14.76
CA ALA A 281 -11.48 9.36 15.08
C ALA A 281 -11.87 9.15 16.55
N GLN A 282 -11.58 7.95 17.10
CA GLN A 282 -11.90 7.67 18.51
C GLN A 282 -11.07 8.53 19.46
N LEU A 283 -9.79 8.75 19.16
CA LEU A 283 -8.91 9.59 19.98
C LEU A 283 -9.37 11.04 20.00
N LEU A 284 -9.75 11.59 18.85
CA LEU A 284 -10.28 12.95 18.75
C LEU A 284 -11.60 13.11 19.50
N LEU A 285 -12.47 12.09 19.49
CA LEU A 285 -13.70 12.06 20.30
C LEU A 285 -13.41 12.02 21.81
N ASP A 286 -12.38 11.29 22.24
CA ASP A 286 -12.01 11.22 23.65
C ASP A 286 -11.42 12.56 24.14
N ILE A 287 -10.59 13.21 23.32
CA ILE A 287 -10.06 14.56 23.58
C ILE A 287 -11.21 15.55 23.70
N GLU A 288 -12.20 15.49 22.80
CA GLU A 288 -13.37 16.35 22.82
C GLU A 288 -14.14 16.20 24.13
N LYS A 289 -14.53 14.98 24.49
CA LYS A 289 -15.25 14.74 25.75
C LYS A 289 -14.47 15.25 26.95
N ARG A 290 -13.15 15.04 26.97
CA ARG A 290 -12.29 15.49 28.07
C ARG A 290 -12.20 17.00 28.14
N LEU A 291 -11.92 17.66 27.03
CA LEU A 291 -11.81 19.12 26.97
C LEU A 291 -13.13 19.79 27.33
N GLN A 292 -14.27 19.25 26.87
CA GLN A 292 -15.59 19.73 27.23
C GLN A 292 -15.84 19.64 28.74
N ALA A 293 -15.53 18.49 29.34
CA ALA A 293 -15.72 18.28 30.78
C ALA A 293 -14.87 19.26 31.61
N LEU A 294 -13.62 19.49 31.22
CA LEU A 294 -12.73 20.43 31.90
C LEU A 294 -13.20 21.89 31.75
N LEU A 295 -13.61 22.30 30.54
CA LEU A 295 -14.17 23.64 30.28
C LEU A 295 -15.42 23.89 31.11
N ASN A 296 -16.34 22.93 31.17
CA ASN A 296 -17.55 23.04 32.00
C ASN A 296 -17.22 23.23 33.49
N LYS A 297 -16.21 22.50 34.00
CA LYS A 297 -15.80 22.61 35.41
C LYS A 297 -15.21 23.97 35.77
N VAL A 298 -14.47 24.60 34.86
CA VAL A 298 -13.92 25.95 35.09
C VAL A 298 -14.91 27.07 34.75
N GLY A 299 -16.17 26.74 34.47
CA GLY A 299 -17.23 27.71 34.15
C GLY A 299 -17.06 28.39 32.80
N ALA A 300 -16.33 27.76 31.88
CA ALA A 300 -16.05 28.27 30.55
C ALA A 300 -17.09 27.81 29.51
N LYS A 301 -17.36 28.68 28.52
CA LYS A 301 -18.12 28.31 27.34
C LYS A 301 -17.21 27.65 26.31
N THR A 302 -17.59 26.47 25.82
CA THR A 302 -16.80 25.70 24.87
C THR A 302 -16.56 26.43 23.55
N GLU A 303 -17.53 27.22 23.09
CA GLU A 303 -17.48 27.95 21.81
C GLU A 303 -16.41 29.04 21.79
N ASP A 304 -16.05 29.58 22.97
CA ASP A 304 -15.07 30.66 23.10
C ASP A 304 -13.62 30.13 23.17
N SER A 305 -13.43 28.82 23.37
CA SER A 305 -12.10 28.19 23.42
C SER A 305 -11.54 28.00 22.02
N HIS A 306 -10.35 28.58 21.74
CA HIS A 306 -9.65 28.37 20.46
C HIS A 306 -9.32 26.88 20.26
N ARG A 307 -8.87 26.20 21.32
CA ARG A 307 -8.55 24.76 21.28
C ARG A 307 -9.75 23.91 20.91
N TRP A 308 -10.91 24.23 21.45
CA TRP A 308 -12.15 23.54 21.11
C TRP A 308 -12.47 23.72 19.62
N ARG A 309 -12.39 24.95 19.11
CA ARG A 309 -12.62 25.25 17.69
C ARG A 309 -11.64 24.52 16.76
N VAL A 310 -10.34 24.52 17.10
CA VAL A 310 -9.31 23.77 16.38
C VAL A 310 -9.61 22.27 16.38
N LEU A 311 -10.04 21.71 17.52
CA LEU A 311 -10.40 20.30 17.63
C LEU A 311 -11.62 19.93 16.76
N GLN A 312 -12.64 20.80 16.68
CA GLN A 312 -13.77 20.58 15.78
C GLN A 312 -13.34 20.61 14.31
N ALA A 313 -12.48 21.55 13.94
CA ALA A 313 -11.89 21.60 12.60
C ALA A 313 -11.05 20.33 12.30
N ALA A 314 -10.28 19.84 13.27
CA ALA A 314 -9.52 18.59 13.17
C ALA A 314 -10.42 17.37 12.97
N LYS A 315 -11.54 17.29 13.70
CA LYS A 315 -12.54 16.26 13.49
C LYS A 315 -13.18 16.35 12.11
N ALA A 316 -13.50 17.54 11.63
CA ALA A 316 -14.07 17.74 10.30
C ALA A 316 -13.12 17.25 9.19
N LEU A 317 -11.84 17.64 9.25
CA LEU A 317 -10.81 17.15 8.34
C LEU A 317 -10.62 15.63 8.45
N ASN A 318 -10.55 15.09 9.67
CA ASN A 318 -10.42 13.66 9.90
C ASN A 318 -11.61 12.86 9.36
N ASN A 319 -12.83 13.40 9.44
CA ASN A 319 -14.03 12.76 8.91
C ASN A 319 -14.02 12.68 7.39
N LEU A 320 -13.48 13.70 6.70
CA LEU A 320 -13.27 13.63 5.25
C LEU A 320 -12.28 12.51 4.89
N ALA A 321 -11.18 12.42 5.64
CA ALA A 321 -10.16 11.39 5.47
C ALA A 321 -10.68 9.97 5.78
N ALA A 322 -11.65 9.81 6.68
CA ALA A 322 -12.14 8.50 7.13
C ALA A 322 -13.23 7.87 6.24
N GLN A 323 -13.73 8.58 5.22
CA GLN A 323 -14.84 8.13 4.37
C GLN A 323 -14.51 6.83 3.63
N LYS A 324 -15.49 5.92 3.55
CA LYS A 324 -15.38 4.64 2.82
C LYS A 324 -15.97 4.67 1.42
N ASP A 325 -16.90 5.58 1.19
CA ASP A 325 -17.73 5.58 -0.02
C ASP A 325 -17.13 6.44 -1.14
N LEU A 326 -16.08 7.22 -0.84
CA LEU A 326 -15.34 7.99 -1.83
C LEU A 326 -14.27 7.17 -2.50
N ASP A 327 -14.12 7.40 -3.80
CA ASP A 327 -12.99 6.91 -4.57
C ASP A 327 -11.70 7.66 -4.17
N SER A 328 -10.52 7.09 -4.43
CA SER A 328 -9.26 7.68 -3.92
C SER A 328 -8.93 9.05 -4.52
N TYR A 329 -9.41 9.35 -5.73
CA TYR A 329 -9.20 10.65 -6.34
C TYR A 329 -10.07 11.69 -5.64
N ASP A 330 -11.38 11.42 -5.54
CA ASP A 330 -12.35 12.32 -4.91
C ASP A 330 -12.05 12.49 -3.41
N GLY A 331 -11.64 11.42 -2.73
CA GLY A 331 -11.22 11.42 -1.33
C GLY A 331 -10.01 12.31 -1.08
N LEU A 332 -8.91 12.10 -1.83
CA LEU A 332 -7.71 12.91 -1.70
C LEU A 332 -7.95 14.38 -2.12
N LYS A 333 -8.74 14.61 -3.17
CA LYS A 333 -9.19 15.96 -3.58
C LYS A 333 -9.95 16.67 -2.46
N SER A 334 -10.88 15.97 -1.81
CA SER A 334 -11.70 16.54 -0.74
C SER A 334 -10.85 16.93 0.47
N VAL A 335 -9.87 16.10 0.84
CA VAL A 335 -8.91 16.41 1.90
C VAL A 335 -8.02 17.60 1.53
N LEU A 336 -7.53 17.68 0.29
CA LEU A 336 -6.70 18.81 -0.16
C LEU A 336 -7.47 20.12 -0.34
N ALA A 337 -8.76 20.04 -0.69
CA ALA A 337 -9.63 21.20 -0.86
C ALA A 337 -10.18 21.73 0.47
N TRP A 338 -9.99 21.00 1.57
CA TRP A 338 -10.48 21.41 2.87
C TRP A 338 -9.75 22.65 3.38
N THR A 339 -10.52 23.60 3.90
CA THR A 339 -10.01 24.83 4.53
C THR A 339 -10.69 25.03 5.87
N PRO A 340 -9.96 25.45 6.91
CA PRO A 340 -10.54 25.75 8.21
C PRO A 340 -11.41 27.02 8.17
N ASP A 341 -12.28 27.16 9.17
CA ASP A 341 -13.08 28.36 9.38
C ASP A 341 -12.21 29.59 9.76
N GLU A 342 -12.78 30.80 9.62
CA GLU A 342 -12.10 32.05 9.95
C GLU A 342 -11.50 32.07 11.36
N GLY A 343 -10.23 32.47 11.45
CA GLY A 343 -9.47 32.57 12.70
C GLY A 343 -8.70 31.30 13.09
N ILE A 344 -8.86 30.18 12.39
CA ILE A 344 -8.14 28.93 12.65
C ILE A 344 -7.07 28.71 11.56
N GLN A 345 -5.83 28.37 11.96
CA GLN A 345 -4.79 28.07 10.99
C GLN A 345 -4.82 26.59 10.58
N ALA A 346 -4.68 26.29 9.29
CA ALA A 346 -4.67 24.90 8.80
C ALA A 346 -3.57 24.07 9.48
N LYS A 347 -2.42 24.69 9.77
CA LYS A 347 -1.30 24.07 10.48
C LYS A 347 -1.71 23.60 11.89
N GLU A 348 -2.42 24.42 12.66
CA GLU A 348 -2.89 24.06 14.01
C GLU A 348 -3.82 22.84 13.96
N VAL A 349 -4.62 22.74 12.92
CA VAL A 349 -5.54 21.61 12.72
C VAL A 349 -4.77 20.33 12.38
N THR A 350 -3.79 20.41 11.47
CA THR A 350 -2.94 19.26 11.16
C THR A 350 -2.09 18.82 12.35
N GLU A 351 -1.58 19.75 13.16
CA GLU A 351 -0.83 19.47 14.39
C GLU A 351 -1.75 18.80 15.43
N SER A 352 -3.00 19.26 15.59
CA SER A 352 -3.95 18.61 16.50
C SER A 352 -4.28 17.16 16.13
N ILE A 353 -4.31 16.80 14.84
CA ILE A 353 -4.47 15.40 14.41
C ILE A 353 -3.17 14.62 14.63
N THR A 354 -2.03 15.23 14.32
CA THR A 354 -0.71 14.59 14.45
C THR A 354 -0.40 14.27 15.92
N ASP A 355 -0.57 15.25 16.81
CA ASP A 355 -0.23 15.19 18.23
C ASP A 355 -1.39 14.73 19.11
N ARG A 356 -2.45 14.15 18.51
CA ARG A 356 -3.68 13.72 19.19
C ARG A 356 -3.41 12.89 20.45
N ASP A 357 -2.43 11.99 20.43
CA ASP A 357 -2.10 11.16 21.59
C ASP A 357 -1.46 11.98 22.71
N VAL A 358 -0.57 12.91 22.37
CA VAL A 358 0.08 13.82 23.32
C VAL A 358 -0.96 14.75 23.96
N ILE A 359 -1.85 15.33 23.16
CA ILE A 359 -2.95 16.18 23.63
C ILE A 359 -3.85 15.39 24.59
N ARG A 360 -4.24 14.17 24.21
CA ARG A 360 -5.08 13.30 25.05
C ARG A 360 -4.41 13.02 26.39
N GLN A 361 -3.13 12.65 26.39
CA GLN A 361 -2.38 12.39 27.62
C GLN A 361 -2.29 13.64 28.50
N ASN A 362 -1.93 14.79 27.93
CA ASN A 362 -1.82 16.05 28.69
C ASN A 362 -3.15 16.46 29.35
N LEU A 363 -4.29 16.24 28.69
CA LEU A 363 -5.60 16.51 29.27
C LEU A 363 -6.02 15.47 30.33
N GLN A 364 -5.47 14.25 30.28
CA GLN A 364 -5.66 13.24 31.32
C GLN A 364 -4.83 13.55 32.57
N GLU A 365 -3.69 14.24 32.42
CA GLU A 365 -2.84 14.68 33.54
C GLU A 365 -3.53 15.71 34.46
N LEU A 366 -4.67 16.28 34.06
CA LEU A 366 -5.51 17.17 34.87
C LEU A 366 -6.61 16.35 35.57
N PRO A 367 -6.44 15.89 36.83
CA PRO A 367 -7.38 14.95 37.45
C PRO A 367 -8.74 15.61 37.73
N ASP A 368 -9.81 14.85 37.55
CA ASP A 368 -11.16 15.38 37.69
C ASP A 368 -11.47 15.91 39.09
N GLU A 369 -10.92 15.24 40.11
CA GLU A 369 -11.07 15.59 41.52
C GLU A 369 -10.33 16.89 41.84
N THR A 370 -9.08 17.03 41.40
CA THR A 370 -8.27 18.24 41.62
C THR A 370 -8.92 19.46 40.96
N VAL A 371 -9.35 19.33 39.71
CA VAL A 371 -10.04 20.42 38.99
C VAL A 371 -11.36 20.77 39.67
N GLY A 372 -12.12 19.77 40.12
CA GLY A 372 -13.38 19.97 40.85
C GLY A 372 -13.16 20.71 42.17
N LEU A 373 -12.21 20.26 42.99
CA LEU A 373 -11.88 20.88 44.27
C LEU A 373 -11.46 22.35 44.10
N VAL A 374 -10.61 22.66 43.12
CA VAL A 374 -10.21 24.05 42.83
C VAL A 374 -11.40 24.89 42.40
N ALA A 375 -12.29 24.35 41.56
CA ALA A 375 -13.50 25.05 41.14
C ALA A 375 -14.47 25.31 42.31
N ASP A 376 -14.65 24.32 43.19
CA ASP A 376 -15.51 24.43 44.37
C ASP A 376 -14.96 25.45 45.38
N MET A 377 -13.64 25.43 45.64
CA MET A 377 -12.96 26.42 46.48
C MET A 377 -13.10 27.84 45.91
N ALA A 378 -12.92 28.00 44.60
CA ALA A 378 -13.13 29.29 43.93
C ALA A 378 -14.59 29.79 44.04
N GLY A 379 -15.57 28.87 44.07
CA GLY A 379 -16.98 29.19 44.31
C GLY A 379 -17.27 29.63 45.75
N GLY A 380 -16.42 29.23 46.70
CA GLY A 380 -16.46 29.64 48.11
C GLY A 380 -15.71 30.94 48.43
N GLU A 381 -15.42 31.76 47.42
CA GLU A 381 -14.70 33.05 47.52
C GLU A 381 -13.21 32.94 47.91
N ASP A 382 -12.57 31.79 47.71
CA ASP A 382 -11.12 31.66 47.83
C ASP A 382 -10.41 32.30 46.62
N GLY A 383 -9.78 33.46 46.85
CA GLY A 383 -9.11 34.25 45.80
C GLY A 383 -8.01 33.49 45.07
N ASP A 384 -7.17 32.74 45.79
CA ASP A 384 -6.08 31.95 45.20
C ASP A 384 -6.63 30.82 44.31
N ALA A 385 -7.72 30.18 44.75
CA ALA A 385 -8.40 29.16 43.95
C ALA A 385 -9.09 29.77 42.71
N GLY A 386 -9.63 30.97 42.84
CA GLY A 386 -10.18 31.76 41.74
C GLY A 386 -9.15 32.04 40.65
N GLU A 387 -7.97 32.53 41.03
CA GLU A 387 -6.84 32.74 40.10
C GLU A 387 -6.39 31.43 39.46
N MET A 388 -6.31 30.34 40.24
CA MET A 388 -5.90 29.03 39.72
C MET A 388 -6.90 28.47 38.71
N ARG A 389 -8.20 28.63 38.95
CA ARG A 389 -9.27 28.25 38.01
C ARG A 389 -9.18 29.08 36.73
N ASP A 390 -8.98 30.39 36.85
CA ASP A 390 -8.90 31.29 35.71
C ASP A 390 -7.64 31.03 34.88
N ARG A 391 -6.50 30.67 35.50
CA ARG A 391 -5.29 30.23 34.80
C ARG A 391 -5.51 28.92 34.04
N LEU A 392 -6.27 27.97 34.58
CA LEU A 392 -6.66 26.76 33.84
C LEU A 392 -7.57 27.10 32.67
N ARG A 393 -8.54 28.01 32.88
CA ARG A 393 -9.41 28.48 31.80
C ARG A 393 -8.57 29.06 30.66
N ASP A 394 -7.61 29.94 30.97
CA ASP A 394 -6.76 30.57 29.96
C ASP A 394 -5.91 29.53 29.21
N LEU A 395 -5.36 28.53 29.92
CA LEU A 395 -4.65 27.40 29.31
C LEU A 395 -5.52 26.60 28.33
N LEU A 396 -6.79 26.35 28.69
CA LEU A 396 -7.74 25.63 27.86
C LEU A 396 -8.33 26.49 26.72
N TYR A 397 -8.19 27.82 26.78
CA TYR A 397 -8.67 28.75 25.75
C TYR A 397 -7.59 29.06 24.72
N ALA A 398 -6.36 29.30 25.19
CA ALA A 398 -5.28 29.81 24.36
C ALA A 398 -4.83 28.79 23.31
N PRO A 399 -4.38 29.24 22.12
CA PRO A 399 -3.73 28.37 21.14
C PRO A 399 -2.45 27.76 21.70
N GLU A 400 -2.05 26.60 21.14
CA GLU A 400 -0.86 25.86 21.58
C GLU A 400 0.44 26.69 21.51
N ARG A 401 0.52 27.60 20.55
CA ARG A 401 1.66 28.52 20.38
C ARG A 401 1.79 29.57 21.49
N GLU A 402 0.70 29.90 22.17
CA GLU A 402 0.66 30.91 23.24
C GLU A 402 0.80 30.24 24.60
N GLN A 403 0.09 29.13 24.82
CA GLN A 403 0.24 28.31 26.01
C GLN A 403 0.40 26.85 25.62
N ASN A 404 1.53 26.24 25.93
CA ASN A 404 1.77 24.84 25.62
C ASN A 404 1.01 23.94 26.62
N LEU A 405 0.22 22.97 26.14
CA LEU A 405 -0.53 22.07 27.00
C LEU A 405 0.39 21.21 27.86
N SER A 406 1.46 20.65 27.28
CA SER A 406 2.36 19.73 27.99
C SER A 406 3.01 20.39 29.20
N THR A 407 3.53 21.62 29.05
CA THR A 407 4.16 22.32 30.18
C THR A 407 3.13 22.99 31.09
N GLY A 408 2.05 23.51 30.51
CA GLY A 408 0.99 24.21 31.23
C GLY A 408 0.22 23.30 32.18
N THR A 409 -0.15 22.09 31.78
CA THR A 409 -0.91 21.16 32.63
C THR A 409 -0.08 20.65 33.80
N ILE A 410 1.21 20.37 33.58
CA ILE A 410 2.14 19.95 34.64
C ILE A 410 2.34 21.07 35.66
N ALA A 411 2.58 22.30 35.20
CA ALA A 411 2.75 23.46 36.08
C ALA A 411 1.48 23.73 36.88
N TRP A 412 0.32 23.75 36.20
CA TRP A 412 -0.97 23.94 36.85
C TRP A 412 -1.25 22.87 37.91
N ARG A 413 -1.03 21.59 37.60
CA ARG A 413 -1.27 20.50 38.54
C ARG A 413 -0.41 20.63 39.80
N ARG A 414 0.87 20.97 39.63
CA ARG A 414 1.79 21.15 40.76
C ARG A 414 1.28 22.25 41.67
N ASP A 415 0.98 23.41 41.09
CA ASP A 415 0.56 24.60 41.84
C ASP A 415 -0.82 24.38 42.49
N ALA A 416 -1.75 23.69 41.81
CA ALA A 416 -3.06 23.31 42.36
C ALA A 416 -2.96 22.30 43.52
N SER A 417 -2.06 21.32 43.42
CA SER A 417 -1.85 20.35 44.50
C SER A 417 -1.27 21.00 45.75
N GLU A 418 -0.38 21.97 45.58
CA GLU A 418 0.17 22.77 46.67
C GLU A 418 -0.92 23.62 47.34
N LEU A 419 -1.76 24.30 46.55
CA LEU A 419 -2.90 25.06 47.06
C LEU A 419 -3.86 24.18 47.89
N ILE A 420 -4.26 23.03 47.36
CA ILE A 420 -5.14 22.09 48.08
C ILE A 420 -4.49 21.63 49.39
N ARG A 421 -3.18 21.36 49.37
CA ARG A 421 -2.44 20.96 50.58
C ARG A 421 -2.42 22.07 51.64
N LEU A 422 -2.16 23.32 51.25
CA LEU A 422 -2.17 24.46 52.17
C LEU A 422 -3.54 24.64 52.82
N ARG A 423 -4.61 24.56 52.02
CA ARG A 423 -5.99 24.67 52.53
C ARG A 423 -6.40 23.49 53.42
N ALA A 424 -5.97 22.27 53.09
CA ALA A 424 -6.19 21.11 53.96
C ALA A 424 -5.49 21.23 55.33
N LEU A 425 -4.40 22.00 55.40
CA LEU A 425 -3.69 22.30 56.65
C LEU A 425 -4.26 23.53 57.39
N GLY A 426 -5.30 24.17 56.86
CA GLY A 426 -5.91 25.37 57.44
C GLY A 426 -5.09 26.65 57.26
N LEU A 427 -4.02 26.62 56.46
CA LEU A 427 -3.11 27.73 56.26
C LEU A 427 -3.63 28.66 55.16
N ARG A 428 -3.79 29.94 55.49
CA ARG A 428 -3.92 31.01 54.49
C ARG A 428 -2.54 31.46 54.06
N LYS A 429 -2.38 31.81 52.77
CA LYS A 429 -1.08 32.21 52.21
C LYS A 429 -0.54 33.46 52.91
N GLU A 430 -1.43 34.35 53.36
CA GLU A 430 -1.13 35.52 54.20
C GLU A 430 -0.56 35.14 55.59
N GLU A 431 -1.05 34.06 56.22
CA GLU A 431 -0.51 33.59 57.52
C GLU A 431 0.85 32.89 57.37
N VAL A 432 1.11 32.26 56.22
CA VAL A 432 2.41 31.63 55.92
C VAL A 432 3.46 32.67 55.54
N GLU A 433 3.10 33.74 54.83
CA GLU A 433 4.04 34.84 54.56
C GLU A 433 4.36 35.65 55.83
N GLU A 434 3.43 35.79 56.79
CA GLU A 434 3.71 36.39 58.10
C GLU A 434 4.51 35.44 59.04
N GLU A 435 4.25 34.13 59.06
CA GLU A 435 5.07 33.16 59.80
C GLU A 435 6.48 33.00 59.20
N GLU A 436 6.64 33.06 57.87
CA GLU A 436 7.95 33.06 57.22
C GLU A 436 8.71 34.38 57.44
N ALA A 437 8.03 35.51 57.64
CA ALA A 437 8.64 36.78 58.00
C ALA A 437 9.10 36.84 59.48
N GLU A 438 8.41 36.17 60.41
CA GLU A 438 8.88 36.04 61.81
C GLU A 438 9.90 34.91 62.03
N HIS A 439 10.07 34.00 61.08
CA HIS A 439 11.13 32.98 61.06
C HIS A 439 12.31 33.30 60.13
N GLU A 440 12.35 34.51 59.56
CA GLU A 440 13.36 34.95 58.60
C GLU A 440 14.77 35.22 59.18
N ASP A 441 15.05 34.84 60.44
CA ASP A 441 16.39 34.94 61.04
C ASP A 441 17.07 33.58 61.32
N ARG A 442 16.51 32.46 60.85
CA ARG A 442 17.22 31.16 60.90
C ARG A 442 17.10 30.40 59.58
N THR A 443 18.15 30.57 58.77
CA THR A 443 18.60 29.71 57.67
C THR A 443 17.69 29.62 56.44
N ARG A 444 17.68 30.70 55.64
CA ARG A 444 17.63 30.58 54.18
C ARG A 444 18.90 29.87 53.70
N GLU A 445 18.89 28.54 53.65
CA GLU A 445 19.85 27.83 52.82
C GLU A 445 19.51 28.11 51.35
N ARG A 446 20.38 28.89 50.71
CA ARG A 446 20.42 29.09 49.27
C ARG A 446 20.28 27.74 48.55
N PRO A 447 19.68 27.69 47.34
CA PRO A 447 19.64 26.47 46.53
C PRO A 447 21.05 25.88 46.45
N ARG A 448 21.22 24.70 47.06
CA ARG A 448 22.52 24.03 47.14
C ARG A 448 22.94 23.69 45.71
N HIS A 449 24.01 24.33 45.24
CA HIS A 449 24.53 24.10 43.90
C HIS A 449 25.26 22.76 43.90
N TYR A 450 24.65 21.74 43.30
CA TYR A 450 25.32 20.47 43.04
C TYR A 450 26.12 20.61 41.74
N GLN A 451 27.42 20.36 41.78
CA GLN A 451 28.25 20.29 40.57
C GLN A 451 28.46 18.81 40.23
N VAL A 452 28.13 18.43 39.01
CA VAL A 452 28.46 17.10 38.47
C VAL A 452 29.98 17.03 38.34
N GLU A 453 30.61 16.12 39.09
CA GLU A 453 32.08 15.99 39.15
C GLU A 453 32.57 15.07 38.03
N SER A 454 31.80 14.04 37.70
CA SER A 454 32.06 13.16 36.56
C SER A 454 30.78 12.46 36.09
N VAL A 455 30.76 12.12 34.80
CA VAL A 455 29.72 11.30 34.17
C VAL A 455 30.39 10.09 33.56
N ALA A 456 30.05 8.89 34.06
CA ALA A 456 30.50 7.65 33.45
C ALA A 456 29.35 7.08 32.61
N LEU A 457 29.63 6.84 31.33
CA LEU A 457 28.66 6.31 30.38
C LEU A 457 29.12 4.92 29.95
N GLU A 458 28.29 3.90 30.14
CA GLU A 458 28.59 2.54 29.67
C GLU A 458 27.59 2.14 28.58
N VAL A 459 28.11 1.74 27.42
CA VAL A 459 27.31 1.20 26.30
C VAL A 459 27.73 -0.25 26.10
N ARG A 460 26.80 -1.20 26.33
CA ARG A 460 27.07 -2.65 26.26
C ARG A 460 28.30 -3.09 27.10
N GLY A 461 28.48 -2.48 28.27
CA GLY A 461 29.57 -2.79 29.20
C GLY A 461 30.94 -2.21 28.84
N GLN A 462 31.04 -1.35 27.80
CA GLN A 462 32.24 -0.59 27.51
C GLN A 462 32.13 0.84 28.09
N PRO A 463 33.09 1.26 28.95
CA PRO A 463 33.09 2.61 29.49
C PRO A 463 33.50 3.62 28.41
N LEU A 464 32.69 4.67 28.27
CA LEU A 464 32.97 5.84 27.46
C LEU A 464 33.43 6.96 28.39
N ASP A 465 34.58 7.55 28.07
CA ASP A 465 35.12 8.70 28.79
C ASP A 465 34.44 9.98 28.27
N VAL A 466 33.74 10.68 29.14
CA VAL A 466 32.90 11.83 28.76
C VAL A 466 33.09 12.98 29.75
N ASP A 467 33.41 14.16 29.23
CA ASP A 467 33.42 15.38 30.03
C ASP A 467 31.98 15.81 30.40
N ALA A 468 31.79 16.29 31.62
CA ALA A 468 30.48 16.61 32.20
C ALA A 468 29.71 17.70 31.43
N SER A 469 30.41 18.49 30.62
CA SER A 469 29.83 19.56 29.78
C SER A 469 29.25 19.06 28.44
N GLY A 470 29.58 17.83 28.02
CA GLY A 470 29.32 17.34 26.65
C GLY A 470 28.50 16.05 26.54
N VAL A 471 27.76 15.66 27.58
CA VAL A 471 27.09 14.34 27.66
C VAL A 471 26.19 14.06 26.46
N ALA A 472 25.40 15.03 26.00
CA ALA A 472 24.50 14.86 24.85
C ALA A 472 25.27 14.66 23.54
N GLU A 473 26.37 15.38 23.35
CA GLU A 473 27.20 15.32 22.15
C GLU A 473 28.04 14.04 22.10
N ALA A 474 28.51 13.58 23.26
CA ALA A 474 29.19 12.29 23.40
C ALA A 474 28.25 11.09 23.18
N LEU A 475 26.99 11.17 23.61
CA LEU A 475 25.97 10.14 23.34
C LEU A 475 25.67 10.04 21.85
N LEU A 476 25.53 11.19 21.17
CA LEU A 476 25.38 11.26 19.72
C LEU A 476 26.59 10.69 18.97
N GLN A 477 27.81 11.03 19.39
CA GLN A 477 29.02 10.45 18.79
C GLN A 477 29.16 8.95 19.06
N ALA A 478 28.75 8.46 20.23
CA ALA A 478 28.75 7.04 20.56
C ALA A 478 27.76 6.27 19.66
N LEU A 479 26.54 6.79 19.50
CA LEU A 479 25.52 6.22 18.61
C LEU A 479 25.96 6.23 17.14
N GLN A 480 26.75 7.22 16.70
CA GLN A 480 27.30 7.28 15.35
C GLN A 480 28.48 6.32 15.11
N LYS A 481 29.32 6.07 16.12
CA LYS A 481 30.47 5.15 16.02
C LYS A 481 30.06 3.69 16.02
N VAL A 482 28.93 3.35 16.64
CA VAL A 482 28.42 1.99 16.63
C VAL A 482 27.60 1.78 15.34
N LYS A 483 28.16 1.06 14.37
CA LYS A 483 27.46 0.64 13.14
C LYS A 483 26.31 -0.30 13.51
N PHE A 484 25.08 0.20 13.56
CA PHE A 484 23.90 -0.62 13.81
C PHE A 484 23.32 -1.22 12.52
N LYS A 485 22.87 -2.47 12.60
CA LYS A 485 21.76 -2.99 11.79
C LYS A 485 20.46 -2.55 12.49
N LEU A 486 19.43 -2.23 11.71
CA LEU A 486 18.24 -1.45 12.10
C LEU A 486 17.32 -2.05 13.18
N ASP A 487 17.66 -3.16 13.85
CA ASP A 487 16.74 -3.90 14.73
C ASP A 487 17.26 -4.18 16.17
N ASP A 488 18.41 -3.63 16.59
CA ASP A 488 18.97 -3.91 17.92
C ASP A 488 18.56 -2.86 18.98
N VAL A 489 17.98 -3.31 20.10
CA VAL A 489 17.79 -2.49 21.31
C VAL A 489 19.14 -2.28 22.00
N ILE A 490 19.44 -1.04 22.40
CA ILE A 490 20.69 -0.67 23.07
C ILE A 490 20.39 -0.30 24.52
N GLU A 491 21.05 -0.99 25.44
CA GLU A 491 21.03 -0.66 26.86
C GLU A 491 22.20 0.31 27.16
N VAL A 492 21.86 1.48 27.71
CA VAL A 492 22.82 2.52 28.09
C VAL A 492 22.70 2.75 29.58
N LEU A 493 23.80 2.59 30.31
CA LEU A 493 23.87 2.84 31.75
C LEU A 493 24.59 4.17 31.98
N VAL A 494 23.93 5.12 32.64
CA VAL A 494 24.50 6.42 33.00
C VAL A 494 24.70 6.47 34.52
N ARG A 495 25.95 6.68 34.97
CA ARG A 495 26.28 6.87 36.39
C ARG A 495 26.79 8.29 36.60
N LEU A 496 26.08 9.05 37.44
CA LEU A 496 26.40 10.43 37.78
C LEU A 496 27.00 10.50 39.19
N GLN A 497 28.20 11.05 39.31
CA GLN A 497 28.80 11.35 40.60
C GLN A 497 28.70 12.86 40.84
N VAL A 498 27.91 13.24 41.85
CA VAL A 498 27.60 14.64 42.15
C VAL A 498 28.25 15.02 43.47
N LYS A 499 28.99 16.13 43.48
CA LYS A 499 29.62 16.66 44.68
C LYS A 499 28.87 17.89 45.16
N ARG A 500 28.65 17.93 46.47
CA ARG A 500 28.05 19.07 47.15
C ARG A 500 29.11 20.16 47.27
N ARG A 501 28.87 21.34 46.67
CA ARG A 501 29.71 22.52 46.86
C ARG A 501 29.39 23.21 48.19
#